data_AF-A0A7C2SYY0-F1
#
_entry.id   AF-A0A7C2SYY0-F1
#
_cell.length_a   1.000
_cell.length_b   1.000
_cell.length_c   1.000
_cell.angle_alpha   90.00
_cell.angle_beta   90.00
_cell.angle_gamma   90.00
#
_symmetry.space_group_name_H-M   'P 1'
#
loop_
_entity.id
_entity.type
_entity.pdbx_description
1 polymer ?
#
loop_
_entity_poly.entity_id
_entity_poly.type
_entity_poly.pdbx_seq_one_letter_code
_entity_poly.pdbx_strand_id
1 'polypeptide(L)'
;MSQPSDGMIKGEEQEHPQPSPKAAGWTLWLGWGFGIVALVFALAVLLWSHRQRQMWQGELTTLRQALASARQVFLKRASDELGYASVDLEGNLPNRYQASFRIGEALRWLQDAEPLLSPEGQKKALALRQTLSRLTVAAEQDPLKAREELAKARDALERLIRTEMQR
;
A
#
# COMPACT_ATOMS: atom_id res chain seq x y z
N MET A 1 -7.60 17.89 110.13
CA MET A 1 -6.30 17.51 110.75
C MET A 1 -6.16 16.02 110.49
N SER A 2 -5.23 15.50 109.68
CA SER A 2 -3.84 15.87 109.44
C SER A 2 -3.36 15.38 108.05
N GLN A 3 -2.55 16.18 107.36
CA GLN A 3 -1.59 15.74 106.33
C GLN A 3 -0.32 15.20 107.03
N PRO A 4 0.52 14.34 106.39
CA PRO A 4 1.67 14.78 105.58
C PRO A 4 1.91 13.96 104.27
N SER A 5 2.48 14.52 103.19
CA SER A 5 3.91 14.55 102.76
C SER A 5 4.46 13.16 102.36
N ASP A 6 5.30 12.91 101.34
CA ASP A 6 6.20 13.75 100.53
C ASP A 6 6.85 12.89 99.40
N GLY A 7 7.40 13.53 98.36
CA GLY A 7 8.49 13.05 97.48
C GLY A 7 8.20 12.00 96.38
N MET A 8 8.25 12.34 95.07
CA MET A 8 9.44 12.38 94.16
C MET A 8 10.03 10.96 93.89
N ILE A 9 10.28 10.41 92.66
CA ILE A 9 11.08 10.85 91.49
C ILE A 9 10.85 9.89 90.26
N LYS A 10 10.98 10.43 89.02
CA LYS A 10 11.29 9.83 87.66
C LYS A 10 10.34 8.77 87.09
N GLY A 11 9.77 8.99 85.90
CA GLY A 11 10.44 9.01 84.59
C GLY A 11 10.12 7.67 83.91
N GLU A 12 9.29 7.63 82.88
CA GLU A 12 9.77 7.49 81.50
C GLU A 12 8.65 7.89 80.52
N GLU A 13 9.07 8.60 79.48
CA GLU A 13 8.30 8.94 78.30
C GLU A 13 7.87 7.64 77.59
N GLN A 14 6.58 7.51 77.29
CA GLN A 14 6.17 6.75 76.11
C GLN A 14 5.62 7.75 75.10
N GLU A 15 6.55 8.23 74.28
CA GLU A 15 6.27 8.84 72.99
C GLU A 15 5.25 7.98 72.26
N HIS A 16 4.02 8.50 72.12
CA HIS A 16 3.17 8.12 71.01
C HIS A 16 3.96 8.44 69.73
N PRO A 17 4.17 7.47 68.81
CA PRO A 17 4.76 7.80 67.52
C PRO A 17 3.77 8.65 66.75
N GLN A 18 3.91 9.96 66.89
CA GLN A 18 3.23 10.97 66.10
C GLN A 18 3.75 10.82 64.65
N PRO A 19 2.89 10.56 63.66
CA PRO A 19 3.34 10.48 62.29
C PRO A 19 3.91 11.84 61.87
N SER A 20 5.22 11.89 61.65
CA SER A 20 5.93 13.09 61.23
C SER A 20 5.34 13.64 59.92
N PRO A 21 4.89 14.91 59.86
CA PRO A 21 4.27 15.49 58.67
C PRO A 21 5.27 15.89 57.56
N LYS A 22 6.57 15.63 57.74
CA LYS A 22 7.63 16.20 56.86
C LYS A 22 7.94 15.40 55.58
N ALA A 23 7.46 14.17 55.44
CA ALA A 23 7.72 13.35 54.23
C ALA A 23 6.60 13.44 53.17
N ALA A 24 5.43 13.98 53.53
CA ALA A 24 4.25 14.00 52.66
C ALA A 24 4.33 15.04 51.53
N GLY A 25 5.00 16.18 51.75
CA GLY A 25 5.12 17.22 50.74
C GLY A 25 6.00 16.81 49.56
N TRP A 26 7.25 16.40 49.84
CA TRP A 26 8.25 16.12 48.81
C TRP A 26 7.89 14.94 47.89
N THR A 27 7.26 13.91 48.44
CA THR A 27 6.81 12.73 47.68
C THR A 27 5.64 13.05 46.76
N LEU A 28 4.71 13.92 47.17
CA LEU A 28 3.65 14.45 46.32
C LEU A 28 4.21 15.29 45.16
N TRP A 29 5.16 16.19 45.42
CA TRP A 29 5.82 16.99 44.39
C TRP A 29 6.59 16.13 43.36
N LEU A 30 7.25 15.06 43.81
CA LEU A 30 7.89 14.08 42.93
C LEU A 30 6.87 13.31 42.07
N GLY A 31 5.73 12.93 42.64
CA GLY A 31 4.64 12.27 41.91
C GLY A 31 4.02 13.16 40.83
N TRP A 32 3.81 14.44 41.13
CA TRP A 32 3.34 15.42 40.14
C TRP A 32 4.37 15.68 39.04
N GLY A 33 5.65 15.81 39.40
CA GLY A 33 6.74 15.96 38.42
C GLY A 33 6.82 14.76 37.47
N PHE A 34 6.76 13.54 38.00
CA PHE A 34 6.75 12.32 37.18
C PHE A 34 5.50 12.23 36.30
N GLY A 35 4.32 12.57 36.84
CA GLY A 35 3.06 12.58 36.08
C GLY A 35 3.08 13.56 34.90
N ILE A 36 3.62 14.77 35.10
CA ILE A 36 3.77 15.77 34.04
C ILE A 36 4.75 15.28 32.95
N VAL A 37 5.90 14.72 33.36
CA VAL A 37 6.88 14.18 32.41
C VAL A 37 6.29 13.02 31.61
N ALA A 38 5.57 12.10 32.25
CA ALA A 38 4.89 10.99 31.59
C ALA A 38 3.81 11.48 30.61
N LEU A 39 3.05 12.52 30.98
CA LEU A 39 2.02 13.12 30.12
C LEU A 39 2.62 13.76 28.86
N VAL A 40 3.68 14.56 29.03
CA VAL A 40 4.38 15.20 27.90
C VAL A 40 4.99 14.16 26.98
N PHE A 41 5.61 13.11 27.54
CA PHE A 41 6.16 12.01 26.78
C PHE A 41 5.08 11.26 25.99
N ALA A 42 3.94 10.95 26.60
CA ALA A 42 2.81 10.30 25.94
C ALA A 42 2.25 11.16 24.78
N LEU A 43 2.09 12.47 24.99
CA LEU A 43 1.69 13.42 23.96
C LEU A 43 2.69 13.47 22.79
N ALA A 44 3.99 13.50 23.09
CA ALA A 44 5.04 13.50 22.08
C ALA A 44 5.00 12.21 21.23
N VAL A 45 4.84 11.04 21.85
CA VAL A 45 4.71 9.75 21.15
C VAL A 45 3.44 9.71 20.29
N LEU A 46 2.30 10.20 20.80
CA LEU A 46 1.05 10.26 20.04
C LEU A 46 1.18 11.16 18.81
N LEU A 47 1.70 12.37 18.98
CA LEU A 47 1.94 13.30 17.86
C LEU A 47 2.93 12.74 16.84
N TRP A 48 4.01 12.10 17.30
CA TRP A 48 4.98 11.42 16.42
C TRP A 48 4.31 10.29 15.63
N SER A 49 3.55 9.42 16.30
CA SER A 49 2.85 8.31 15.65
C SER A 49 1.82 8.78 14.63
N HIS A 50 1.12 9.88 14.91
CA HIS A 50 0.15 10.48 14.02
C HIS A 50 0.84 11.05 12.77
N ARG A 51 1.95 11.78 12.94
CA ARG A 51 2.73 12.32 11.83
C ARG A 51 3.34 11.21 10.96
N GLN A 52 3.86 10.16 11.58
CA GLN A 52 4.33 8.95 10.89
C GLN A 52 3.21 8.35 10.03
N ARG A 53 2.01 8.11 10.59
CA ARG A 53 0.89 7.56 9.83
C ARG A 53 0.50 8.43 8.64
N GLN A 54 0.50 9.75 8.78
CA GLN A 54 0.21 10.67 7.68
C GLN A 54 1.26 10.57 6.55
N MET A 55 2.55 10.50 6.88
CA MET A 55 3.61 10.31 5.88
C MET A 55 3.47 8.98 5.15
N TRP A 56 3.27 7.88 5.89
CA TRP A 56 3.05 6.56 5.30
C TRP A 56 1.81 6.52 4.41
N GLN A 57 0.72 7.19 4.78
CA GLN A 57 -0.46 7.31 3.93
C GLN A 57 -0.17 8.07 2.64
N GLY A 58 0.59 9.17 2.71
CA GLY A 58 1.03 9.92 1.53
C GLY A 58 1.87 9.08 0.57
N GLU A 59 2.85 8.33 1.09
CA GLU A 59 3.67 7.41 0.31
C GLU A 59 2.81 6.30 -0.33
N LEU A 60 1.89 5.70 0.41
CA LEU A 60 0.97 4.69 -0.13
C LEU A 60 0.08 5.24 -1.23
N THR A 61 -0.42 6.47 -1.11
CA THR A 61 -1.20 7.11 -2.19
C THR A 61 -0.35 7.35 -3.43
N THR A 62 0.89 7.80 -3.25
CA THR A 62 1.82 8.06 -4.35
C THR A 62 2.19 6.76 -5.07
N LEU A 63 2.47 5.69 -4.31
CA LEU A 63 2.75 4.37 -4.87
C LEU A 63 1.54 3.79 -5.62
N ARG A 64 0.32 3.93 -5.07
CA ARG A 64 -0.90 3.51 -5.77
C ARG A 64 -1.11 4.27 -7.07
N GLN A 65 -0.86 5.58 -7.07
CA GLN A 65 -0.97 6.40 -8.27
C GLN A 65 0.12 6.03 -9.30
N ALA A 66 1.35 5.79 -8.86
CA ALA A 66 2.43 5.32 -9.70
C ALA A 66 2.09 3.96 -10.35
N LEU A 67 1.60 2.99 -9.55
CA LEU A 67 1.15 1.69 -10.06
C LEU A 67 0.00 1.82 -11.07
N ALA A 68 -1.01 2.65 -10.77
CA ALA A 68 -2.11 2.91 -11.70
C ALA A 68 -1.63 3.51 -13.02
N SER A 69 -0.71 4.47 -12.95
CA SER A 69 -0.13 5.10 -14.15
C SER A 69 0.72 4.13 -14.98
N ALA A 70 1.53 3.29 -14.33
CA ALA A 70 2.36 2.28 -15.00
C ALA A 70 1.46 1.25 -15.71
N ARG A 71 0.44 0.75 -15.01
CA ARG A 71 -0.58 -0.14 -15.56
C ARG A 71 -1.23 0.45 -16.81
N GLN A 72 -1.62 1.72 -16.75
CA GLN A 72 -2.22 2.42 -17.88
C GLN A 72 -1.28 2.51 -19.09
N VAL A 73 -0.01 2.86 -18.86
CA VAL A 73 0.99 2.98 -19.93
C VAL A 73 1.21 1.64 -20.63
N PHE A 74 1.44 0.56 -19.88
CA PHE A 74 1.68 -0.75 -20.47
C PHE A 74 0.48 -1.27 -21.26
N LEU A 75 -0.73 -1.19 -20.69
CA LEU A 75 -1.94 -1.64 -21.37
C LEU A 75 -2.25 -0.80 -22.61
N LYS A 76 -2.08 0.53 -22.54
CA LYS A 76 -2.24 1.41 -23.71
C LYS A 76 -1.23 1.07 -24.79
N ARG A 77 0.03 0.84 -24.42
CA ARG A 77 1.06 0.47 -25.38
C ARG A 77 0.76 -0.85 -26.06
N ALA A 78 0.31 -1.87 -25.31
CA ALA A 78 -0.16 -3.11 -25.89
C ALA A 78 -1.32 -2.88 -26.89
N SER A 79 -2.27 -2.01 -26.56
CA SER A 79 -3.40 -1.67 -27.42
C SER A 79 -2.97 -0.98 -28.71
N ASP A 80 -2.04 -0.02 -28.63
CA ASP A 80 -1.48 0.69 -29.78
C ASP A 80 -0.77 -0.29 -30.72
N GLU A 81 0.07 -1.20 -30.20
CA GLU A 81 0.77 -2.20 -31.01
C GLU A 81 -0.21 -3.16 -31.73
N LEU A 82 -1.31 -3.58 -31.08
CA LEU A 82 -2.36 -4.34 -31.76
C LEU A 82 -3.11 -3.51 -32.82
N GLY A 83 -3.23 -2.19 -32.61
CA GLY A 83 -3.77 -1.26 -33.60
C GLY A 83 -2.91 -1.20 -34.85
N TYR A 84 -1.59 -1.07 -34.70
CA TYR A 84 -0.64 -1.12 -35.82
C TYR A 84 -0.65 -2.49 -36.52
N ALA A 85 -0.64 -3.58 -35.75
CA ALA A 85 -0.72 -4.93 -36.31
C ALA A 85 -1.98 -5.15 -37.19
N SER A 86 -3.09 -4.51 -36.83
CA SER A 86 -4.33 -4.58 -37.59
C SER A 86 -4.18 -3.96 -38.98
N VAL A 87 -3.52 -2.81 -39.07
CA VAL A 87 -3.23 -2.13 -40.34
C VAL A 87 -2.21 -2.93 -41.15
N ASP A 88 -1.18 -3.46 -40.49
CA ASP A 88 -0.13 -4.23 -41.14
C ASP A 88 -0.65 -5.55 -41.74
N LEU A 89 -1.62 -6.20 -41.08
CA LEU A 89 -2.33 -7.37 -41.62
C LEU A 89 -3.14 -7.06 -42.87
N GLU A 90 -3.54 -5.81 -43.10
CA GLU A 90 -4.24 -5.37 -44.32
C GLU A 90 -3.33 -5.33 -45.55
N GLY A 91 -2.01 -5.25 -45.35
CA GLY A 91 -1.02 -5.07 -46.40
C GLY A 91 -0.49 -6.34 -47.07
N ASN A 92 0.52 -6.13 -47.91
CA ASN A 92 1.26 -7.18 -48.63
C ASN A 92 2.10 -8.05 -47.69
N LEU A 93 2.70 -9.13 -48.22
CA LEU A 93 3.48 -10.12 -47.47
C LEU A 93 4.54 -9.53 -46.49
N PRO A 94 5.33 -8.50 -46.84
CA PRO A 94 6.27 -7.86 -45.90
C PRO A 94 5.58 -7.24 -44.68
N ASN A 95 4.37 -6.72 -44.84
CA ASN A 95 3.60 -6.13 -43.75
C ASN A 95 3.02 -7.20 -42.83
N ARG A 96 2.83 -8.45 -43.31
CA ARG A 96 2.39 -9.55 -42.45
C ARG A 96 3.43 -9.92 -41.41
N TYR A 97 4.72 -9.93 -41.78
CA TYR A 97 5.81 -10.09 -40.81
C TYR A 97 5.86 -8.95 -39.80
N GLN A 98 5.63 -7.71 -40.24
CA GLN A 98 5.53 -6.57 -39.34
C GLN A 98 4.36 -6.74 -38.37
N ALA A 99 3.20 -7.22 -38.84
CA ALA A 99 2.08 -7.52 -37.97
C ALA A 99 2.43 -8.57 -36.90
N SER A 100 3.06 -9.69 -37.28
CA SER A 100 3.52 -10.71 -36.31
C SER A 100 4.46 -10.13 -35.26
N PHE A 101 5.41 -9.27 -35.68
CA PHE A 101 6.31 -8.56 -34.78
C PHE A 101 5.55 -7.65 -33.82
N ARG A 102 4.61 -6.84 -34.32
CA ARG A 102 3.76 -5.93 -33.52
C ARG A 102 2.89 -6.68 -32.52
N ILE A 103 2.34 -7.83 -32.90
CA ILE A 103 1.60 -8.73 -32.00
C ILE A 103 2.52 -9.27 -30.90
N GLY A 104 3.77 -9.61 -31.23
CA GLY A 104 4.79 -10.01 -30.27
C GLY A 104 5.14 -8.90 -29.27
N GLU A 105 5.28 -7.66 -29.73
CA GLU A 105 5.49 -6.49 -28.86
C GLU A 105 4.29 -6.26 -27.95
N ALA A 106 3.07 -6.33 -28.49
CA ALA A 106 1.86 -6.24 -27.68
C ALA A 106 1.81 -7.30 -26.57
N LEU A 107 2.22 -8.54 -26.88
CA LEU A 107 2.32 -9.63 -25.90
C LEU A 107 3.34 -9.31 -24.79
N ARG A 108 4.49 -8.72 -25.14
CA ARG A 108 5.49 -8.28 -24.16
C ARG A 108 4.94 -7.21 -23.23
N TRP A 109 4.32 -6.17 -23.77
CA TRP A 109 3.71 -5.11 -22.97
C TRP A 109 2.58 -5.64 -22.07
N LEU A 110 1.80 -6.60 -22.54
CA LEU A 110 0.76 -7.25 -21.74
C LEU A 110 1.36 -8.11 -20.60
N GLN A 111 2.49 -8.76 -20.85
CA GLN A 111 3.23 -9.51 -19.82
C GLN A 111 3.79 -8.58 -18.73
N ASP A 112 4.32 -7.41 -19.11
CA ASP A 112 4.81 -6.41 -18.15
C ASP A 112 3.65 -5.76 -17.37
N ALA A 113 2.47 -5.63 -17.98
CA ALA A 113 1.27 -5.12 -17.32
C ALA A 113 0.68 -6.11 -16.30
N GLU A 114 0.74 -7.42 -16.58
CA GLU A 114 0.08 -8.49 -15.79
C GLU A 114 0.26 -8.39 -14.26
N PRO A 115 1.49 -8.25 -13.71
CA PRO A 115 1.67 -8.16 -12.26
C PRO A 115 1.04 -6.91 -11.63
N LEU A 116 0.72 -5.89 -12.43
CA LEU A 116 0.10 -4.63 -11.98
C LEU A 116 -1.43 -4.67 -12.03
N LEU A 117 -2.02 -5.73 -12.59
CA LEU A 117 -3.47 -5.87 -12.72
C LEU A 117 -4.10 -6.46 -11.46
N SER A 118 -5.42 -6.27 -11.35
CA SER A 118 -6.21 -7.02 -10.38
C SER A 118 -6.13 -8.54 -10.63
N PRO A 119 -6.45 -9.40 -9.64
CA PRO A 119 -6.43 -10.87 -9.83
C PRO A 119 -7.32 -11.36 -10.98
N GLU A 120 -8.45 -10.69 -11.22
CA GLU A 120 -9.30 -10.98 -12.38
C GLU A 120 -8.67 -10.48 -13.69
N GLY A 121 -8.06 -9.30 -13.65
CA GLY A 121 -7.29 -8.74 -14.76
C GLY A 121 -6.13 -9.64 -15.17
N GLN A 122 -5.42 -10.24 -14.22
CA GLN A 122 -4.35 -11.21 -14.45
C GLN A 122 -4.86 -12.44 -15.23
N LYS A 123 -6.01 -13.02 -14.81
CA LYS A 123 -6.61 -14.15 -15.53
C LYS A 123 -6.99 -13.78 -16.97
N LYS A 124 -7.56 -12.59 -17.18
CA LYS A 124 -7.92 -12.08 -18.50
C LYS A 124 -6.68 -11.80 -19.36
N ALA A 125 -5.63 -11.21 -18.79
CA ALA A 125 -4.37 -10.94 -19.45
C ALA A 125 -3.67 -12.25 -19.85
N LEU A 126 -3.66 -13.26 -18.98
CA LEU A 126 -3.11 -14.58 -19.29
C LEU A 126 -3.83 -15.23 -20.49
N ALA A 127 -5.17 -15.19 -20.50
CA ALA A 127 -5.96 -15.69 -21.62
C ALA A 127 -5.64 -14.92 -22.91
N LEU A 128 -5.53 -13.60 -22.84
CA LEU A 128 -5.13 -12.75 -23.97
C LEU A 128 -3.73 -13.10 -24.49
N ARG A 129 -2.76 -13.31 -23.60
CA ARG A 129 -1.39 -13.72 -23.98
C ARG A 129 -1.39 -15.04 -24.74
N GLN A 130 -2.19 -16.01 -24.32
CA GLN A 130 -2.34 -17.30 -25.01
C GLN A 130 -2.96 -17.14 -26.40
N THR A 131 -3.92 -16.23 -26.56
CA THR A 131 -4.49 -15.90 -27.88
C THR A 131 -3.46 -15.22 -28.76
N LEU A 132 -2.79 -14.17 -28.26
CA LEU A 132 -1.80 -13.41 -29.01
C LEU A 132 -0.60 -14.26 -29.44
N SER A 133 -0.14 -15.20 -28.59
CA SER A 133 0.97 -16.10 -28.94
C SER A 133 0.64 -17.09 -30.06
N ARG A 134 -0.63 -17.46 -30.22
CA ARG A 134 -1.09 -18.25 -31.37
C ARG A 134 -1.22 -17.36 -32.60
N LEU A 135 -1.62 -16.10 -32.39
CA LEU A 135 -1.89 -15.14 -33.45
C LEU A 135 -0.62 -14.66 -34.15
N THR A 136 0.51 -14.56 -33.44
CA THR A 136 1.82 -14.28 -34.06
C THR A 136 2.17 -15.28 -35.15
N VAL A 137 1.86 -16.57 -34.95
CA VAL A 137 2.10 -17.62 -35.94
C VAL A 137 1.04 -17.59 -37.04
N ALA A 138 -0.23 -17.39 -36.67
CA ALA A 138 -1.35 -17.39 -37.62
C ALA A 138 -1.31 -16.20 -38.60
N ALA A 139 -0.77 -15.05 -38.20
CA ALA A 139 -0.67 -13.84 -39.04
C ALA A 139 0.10 -14.05 -40.35
N GLU A 140 1.08 -14.97 -40.35
CA GLU A 140 1.85 -15.30 -41.54
C GLU A 140 1.15 -16.34 -42.43
N GLN A 141 0.45 -17.28 -41.80
CA GLN A 141 -0.16 -18.45 -42.47
C GLN A 141 -1.54 -18.17 -43.07
N ASP A 142 -2.40 -17.49 -42.30
CA ASP A 142 -3.79 -17.18 -42.67
C ASP A 142 -4.16 -15.76 -42.20
N PRO A 143 -3.91 -14.74 -43.04
CA PRO A 143 -4.09 -13.34 -42.64
C PRO A 143 -5.56 -12.96 -42.43
N LEU A 144 -6.50 -13.61 -43.12
CA LEU A 144 -7.93 -13.29 -42.97
C LEU A 144 -8.43 -13.73 -41.61
N LYS A 145 -8.13 -14.98 -41.23
CA LYS A 145 -8.47 -15.49 -39.91
C LYS A 145 -7.71 -14.76 -38.80
N ALA A 146 -6.45 -14.41 -39.04
CA ALA A 146 -5.66 -13.63 -38.09
C ALA A 146 -6.26 -12.25 -37.81
N ARG A 147 -6.84 -11.58 -38.82
CA ARG A 147 -7.54 -10.29 -38.62
C ARG A 147 -8.77 -10.43 -37.72
N GLU A 148 -9.59 -11.45 -37.94
CA GLU A 148 -10.78 -11.69 -37.11
C GLU A 148 -10.40 -11.97 -35.65
N GLU A 149 -9.40 -12.84 -35.44
CA GLU A 149 -8.90 -13.13 -34.10
C GLU A 149 -8.22 -11.91 -33.46
N LEU A 150 -7.54 -11.07 -34.26
CA LEU A 150 -6.89 -9.85 -33.76
C LEU A 150 -7.94 -8.84 -33.30
N ALA A 151 -9.03 -8.67 -34.05
CA ALA A 151 -10.14 -7.82 -33.65
C ALA A 151 -10.74 -8.28 -32.30
N LYS A 152 -10.97 -9.59 -32.13
CA LYS A 152 -11.44 -10.16 -30.85
C LYS A 152 -10.45 -9.90 -29.72
N ALA A 153 -9.15 -10.05 -29.98
CA ALA A 153 -8.10 -9.77 -28.99
C ALA A 153 -8.04 -8.29 -28.61
N ARG A 154 -8.20 -7.38 -29.58
CA ARG A 154 -8.29 -5.93 -29.34
C ARG A 154 -9.50 -5.57 -28.47
N ASP A 155 -10.67 -6.09 -28.79
CA ASP A 155 -11.89 -5.85 -28.01
C ASP A 155 -11.78 -6.40 -26.58
N ALA A 156 -11.15 -7.56 -26.42
CA ALA A 156 -10.89 -8.14 -25.11
C ALA A 156 -9.88 -7.29 -24.31
N LEU A 157 -8.81 -6.81 -24.94
CA LEU A 157 -7.84 -5.92 -24.31
C LEU A 157 -8.47 -4.57 -23.93
N GLU A 158 -9.32 -4.00 -24.78
CA GLU A 158 -10.00 -2.73 -24.47
C GLU A 158 -11.02 -2.89 -23.33
N ARG A 159 -11.71 -4.03 -23.25
CA ARG A 159 -12.53 -4.38 -22.08
C ARG A 159 -11.69 -4.54 -20.81
N LEU A 160 -10.51 -5.14 -20.91
CA LEU A 160 -9.58 -5.24 -19.79
C LEU A 160 -9.13 -3.85 -19.31
N ILE A 161 -8.71 -2.98 -20.24
CA ILE A 161 -8.35 -1.59 -19.97
C ILE A 161 -9.48 -0.87 -19.23
N ARG A 162 -10.70 -0.90 -19.77
CA ARG A 162 -11.86 -0.25 -19.14
C ARG A 162 -12.12 -0.76 -17.73
N THR A 163 -12.06 -2.08 -17.53
CA THR A 163 -12.27 -2.70 -16.21
C THR A 163 -11.21 -2.27 -15.20
N GLU A 164 -9.95 -2.21 -15.63
CA GLU A 164 -8.83 -1.86 -14.76
C GLU A 164 -8.77 -0.36 -14.47
N MET A 165 -9.14 0.51 -15.41
CA MET A 165 -9.14 1.97 -15.22
C MET A 165 -10.31 2.50 -14.39
N GLN A 166 -11.40 1.72 -14.25
CA GLN A 166 -12.53 2.07 -13.39
C GLN A 166 -12.34 1.66 -11.92
N ARG A 167 -11.23 1.00 -11.59
CA ARG A 167 -10.84 0.62 -10.22
C ARG A 167 -9.77 1.55 -9.69
#